data_AF-A0A3L7W4S6-F1
#
_entry.id   AF-A0A3L7W4S6-F1
#
_cell.length_a   1.000
_cell.length_b   1.000
_cell.length_c   1.000
_cell.angle_alpha   90.00
_cell.angle_beta   90.00
_cell.angle_gamma   90.00
#
_symmetry.space_group_name_H-M   'P 1'
#
loop_
_entity.id
_entity.type
_entity.pdbx_description
1 polymer ?
#
loop_
_entity_poly.entity_id
_entity_poly.type
_entity_poly.pdbx_seq_one_letter_code
_entity_poly.pdbx_strand_id
1 'polypeptide(L)'
;EIAASGAIGLLSGRGSNPLMFEDVDALREVTIGAAVTTSGIELTPELRSAFPRGLSIGTIAAVSAQASSVLQSADVTPTLPIDSIRTLLVITNFRGGLPIPSAAP
;
A
#
# COMPACT_ATOMS: atom_id res chain seq x y z
N GLU A 1 -2.59 -2.63 2.53
CA GLU A 1 -3.43 -3.63 3.21
C GLU A 1 -4.86 -3.42 2.78
N ILE A 2 -5.58 -4.49 2.47
CA ILE A 2 -7.01 -4.42 2.21
C ILE A 2 -7.73 -4.42 3.55
N ALA A 3 -8.46 -3.35 3.87
CA ALA A 3 -9.05 -3.17 5.20
C ALA A 3 -10.05 -4.29 5.57
N ALA A 4 -10.78 -4.81 4.60
CA ALA A 4 -11.81 -5.83 4.83
C ALA A 4 -11.22 -7.23 5.07
N SER A 5 -10.15 -7.59 4.36
CA SER A 5 -9.58 -8.93 4.43
C SER A 5 -8.32 -8.98 5.29
N GLY A 6 -7.53 -7.91 5.38
CA GLY A 6 -6.18 -7.89 5.93
C GLY A 6 -5.12 -8.38 4.94
N ALA A 7 -5.45 -8.46 3.65
CA ALA A 7 -4.47 -8.83 2.62
C ALA A 7 -3.38 -7.76 2.51
N ILE A 8 -2.12 -8.19 2.47
CA ILE A 8 -0.95 -7.33 2.39
C ILE A 8 -0.34 -7.48 1.00
N GLY A 9 0.19 -6.38 0.47
CA GLY A 9 0.84 -6.28 -0.83
C GLY A 9 1.65 -4.99 -0.91
N LEU A 10 2.38 -4.83 -2.01
CA LEU A 10 3.16 -3.63 -2.31
C LEU A 10 2.33 -2.69 -3.18
N LEU A 11 2.31 -1.40 -2.85
CA LEU A 11 1.69 -0.39 -3.71
C LEU A 11 2.76 0.26 -4.59
N SER A 12 2.59 0.18 -5.90
CA SER A 12 3.43 0.84 -6.90
C SER A 12 2.60 1.76 -7.79
N GLY A 13 3.23 2.81 -8.32
CA GLY A 13 2.60 3.74 -9.26
C GLY A 13 3.54 4.07 -10.40
N ARG A 14 3.02 4.21 -11.63
CA ARG A 14 3.80 4.66 -12.80
C ARG A 14 3.12 5.85 -13.46
N GLY A 15 3.46 7.08 -13.06
CA GLY A 15 3.06 8.30 -13.77
C GLY A 15 1.56 8.32 -14.12
N SER A 16 1.23 8.27 -15.41
CA SER A 16 -0.14 8.27 -15.95
C SER A 16 -0.90 6.93 -15.84
N ASN A 17 -0.34 5.91 -15.21
CA ASN A 17 -0.98 4.61 -15.02
C ASN A 17 -1.69 4.53 -13.66
N PRO A 18 -2.74 3.70 -13.53
CA PRO A 18 -3.37 3.43 -12.24
C PRO A 18 -2.36 2.90 -11.21
N LEU A 19 -2.66 3.13 -9.93
CA LEU A 19 -1.89 2.54 -8.84
C LEU A 19 -2.08 1.02 -8.89
N MET A 20 -1.00 0.28 -8.71
CA MET A 20 -1.03 -1.18 -8.72
C MET A 20 -0.71 -1.71 -7.33
N PHE A 21 -1.54 -2.63 -6.85
CA PHE A 21 -1.35 -3.35 -5.60
C PHE A 21 -0.86 -4.76 -5.94
N GLU A 22 0.44 -4.96 -5.78
CA GLU A 22 1.21 -6.12 -6.24
C GLU A 22 1.56 -7.06 -5.08
N ASP A 23 2.04 -8.25 -5.42
CA ASP A 23 2.56 -9.24 -4.48
C ASP A 23 1.59 -9.64 -3.36
N VAL A 24 0.29 -9.67 -3.67
CA VAL A 24 -0.73 -10.17 -2.75
C VAL A 24 -0.79 -11.69 -2.85
N ASP A 25 -0.80 -12.39 -1.71
CA ASP A 25 -1.02 -13.84 -1.68
C ASP A 25 -2.31 -14.21 -2.43
N ALA A 26 -2.21 -15.13 -3.40
CA ALA A 26 -3.33 -15.57 -4.23
C ALA A 26 -4.46 -16.26 -3.43
N LEU A 27 -4.16 -16.79 -2.24
CA LEU A 27 -5.16 -17.37 -1.35
C LEU A 27 -5.95 -16.31 -0.56
N ARG A 28 -5.52 -15.05 -0.60
CA ARG A 28 -6.14 -13.97 0.14
C ARG A 28 -7.28 -13.34 -0.65
N GLU A 29 -8.35 -13.01 0.06
CA GLU A 29 -9.50 -12.36 -0.56
C GLU A 29 -9.17 -10.90 -0.95
N VAL A 30 -9.39 -10.59 -2.23
CA VAL A 30 -9.28 -9.26 -2.83
C VAL A 30 -10.57 -8.97 -3.58
N THR A 31 -11.37 -8.03 -3.09
CA THR A 31 -12.69 -7.75 -3.65
C THR A 31 -12.72 -6.35 -4.28
N ILE A 32 -13.35 -6.23 -5.45
CA ILE A 32 -13.57 -4.93 -6.09
C ILE A 32 -14.36 -4.02 -5.15
N GLY A 33 -13.95 -2.75 -5.05
CA GLY A 33 -14.49 -1.75 -4.13
C GLY A 33 -13.91 -1.82 -2.71
N ALA A 34 -13.11 -2.84 -2.38
CA ALA A 34 -12.49 -2.92 -1.06
C ALA A 34 -11.49 -1.78 -0.83
N ALA A 35 -11.50 -1.22 0.37
CA ALA A 35 -10.61 -0.13 0.75
C ALA A 35 -9.17 -0.64 0.91
N VAL A 36 -8.21 0.12 0.37
CA VAL A 36 -6.78 -0.08 0.51
C VAL A 36 -6.21 0.99 1.43
N THR A 37 -5.48 0.55 2.47
CA THR A 37 -4.84 1.42 3.46
C THR A 37 -3.36 1.09 3.66
N THR A 38 -2.59 2.02 4.20
CA THR A 38 -1.24 1.73 4.68
C THR A 38 -1.29 0.63 5.74
N SER A 39 -0.45 -0.40 5.59
CA SER A 39 -0.45 -1.56 6.50
C SER A 39 0.20 -1.26 7.84
N GLY A 40 1.14 -0.29 7.88
CA GLY A 40 1.97 -0.05 9.06
C GLY A 40 2.73 -1.31 9.52
N ILE A 41 3.20 -2.13 8.57
CA ILE A 41 3.97 -3.36 8.85
C ILE A 41 5.11 -3.07 9.83
N GLU A 42 5.28 -3.94 10.81
CA GLU A 42 6.39 -3.97 11.74
C GLU A 42 6.98 -5.38 11.70
N LEU A 43 8.22 -5.49 11.24
CA LEU A 43 8.96 -6.76 11.17
C LEU A 43 9.83 -6.93 12.41
N THR A 44 10.47 -5.84 12.82
CA THR A 44 11.18 -5.70 14.11
C THR A 44 10.95 -4.28 14.64
N PRO A 45 11.30 -3.99 15.91
CA PRO A 45 11.20 -2.63 16.45
C PRO A 45 11.98 -1.59 15.62
N GLU A 46 13.07 -2.00 14.95
CA GLU A 46 13.92 -1.17 14.10
C GLU A 46 13.47 -1.17 12.63
N LEU A 47 12.77 -2.21 12.19
CA LEU A 47 12.32 -2.40 10.81
C LEU A 47 10.80 -2.34 10.72
N ARG A 48 10.28 -1.12 10.60
CA ARG A 48 8.84 -0.84 10.51
C ARG A 48 8.52 0.12 9.38
N SER A 49 7.25 0.15 8.98
CA SER A 49 6.76 1.03 7.91
C SER A 49 7.15 2.48 8.17
N ALA A 50 7.44 3.22 7.09
CA ALA A 50 7.63 4.67 7.15
C ALA A 50 6.30 5.42 7.34
N PHE A 51 5.16 4.73 7.17
CA PHE A 51 3.84 5.33 7.27
C PHE A 51 3.04 4.73 8.44
N PRO A 52 2.28 5.55 9.18
CA PRO A 52 1.31 5.04 10.15
C PRO A 52 0.35 4.03 9.50
N ARG A 53 -0.14 3.06 10.27
CA ARG A 53 -1.20 2.14 9.82
C ARG A 53 -2.51 2.90 9.57
N GLY A 54 -3.26 2.47 8.55
CA GLY A 54 -4.66 2.86 8.35
C GLY A 54 -4.89 4.15 7.56
N LEU A 55 -3.84 4.74 6.96
CA LEU A 55 -4.02 5.87 6.06
C LEU A 55 -4.67 5.40 4.76
N SER A 56 -5.76 6.05 4.35
CA SER A 56 -6.49 5.71 3.13
C SER A 56 -5.64 5.98 1.89
N ILE A 57 -5.58 4.99 1.00
CA ILE A 57 -4.90 5.09 -0.30
C ILE A 57 -5.93 5.16 -1.42
N GLY A 58 -6.91 4.25 -1.40
CA GLY A 58 -7.85 4.09 -2.50
C GLY A 58 -8.77 2.89 -2.35
N THR A 59 -9.35 2.47 -3.46
CA THR A 59 -10.22 1.28 -3.54
C THR A 59 -9.81 0.38 -4.71
N ILE A 60 -9.97 -0.94 -4.52
CA ILE A 60 -9.72 -1.92 -5.59
C ILE A 60 -10.67 -1.66 -6.77
N ALA A 61 -10.12 -1.48 -7.97
CA ALA A 61 -10.87 -1.25 -9.20
C ALA A 61 -10.99 -2.54 -10.04
N ALA A 62 -9.92 -3.31 -10.11
CA ALA A 62 -9.88 -4.58 -10.84
C ALA A 62 -8.90 -5.54 -10.15
N VAL A 63 -9.12 -6.84 -10.31
CA VAL A 63 -8.25 -7.90 -9.78
C VAL A 63 -7.67 -8.68 -10.95
N SER A 64 -6.34 -8.82 -10.95
CA SER A 64 -5.58 -9.60 -11.92
C SER A 64 -4.97 -10.80 -11.22
N ALA A 65 -5.63 -11.95 -11.37
CA ALA A 65 -5.18 -13.23 -10.84
C ALA A 65 -4.91 -14.21 -11.98
N GLN A 66 -3.84 -14.98 -11.87
CA GLN A 66 -3.47 -16.03 -12.82
C GLN A 66 -3.58 -17.37 -12.11
N ALA A 67 -4.29 -18.35 -12.71
CA ALA A 67 -4.64 -19.61 -12.04
C ALA A 67 -3.44 -20.44 -11.55
N SER A 68 -2.24 -20.25 -12.11
CA SER A 68 -1.01 -20.93 -11.72
C SER A 68 -0.07 -20.08 -10.86
N SER A 69 -0.44 -18.84 -10.55
CA SER A 69 0.41 -17.92 -9.77
C SER A 69 0.09 -18.03 -8.28
N VAL A 70 1.13 -17.98 -7.45
CA VAL A 70 1.00 -17.86 -5.99
C VAL A 70 0.76 -16.42 -5.54
N LEU A 71 0.93 -15.46 -6.45
CA LEU A 71 0.68 -14.03 -6.24
C LEU A 71 -0.42 -13.54 -7.18
N GLN A 72 -1.18 -12.56 -6.71
CA GLN A 72 -2.14 -11.80 -7.50
C GLN A 72 -1.88 -10.30 -7.35
N SER A 73 -2.40 -9.52 -8.29
CA SER A 73 -2.34 -8.07 -8.25
C SER A 73 -3.72 -7.47 -8.43
N ALA A 74 -3.84 -6.17 -8.13
CA ALA A 74 -5.06 -5.43 -8.31
C ALA A 74 -4.80 -3.97 -8.68
N ASP A 75 -5.63 -3.42 -9.55
CA ASP A 75 -5.64 -1.99 -9.84
C ASP A 75 -6.33 -1.25 -8.69
N VAL A 76 -5.79 -0.10 -8.32
CA VAL A 76 -6.30 0.74 -7.24
C VAL A 76 -6.66 2.12 -7.80
N THR A 77 -7.91 2.52 -7.58
CA THR A 77 -8.34 3.91 -7.79
C THR A 77 -7.96 4.73 -6.56
N PRO A 78 -7.14 5.79 -6.70
CA PRO A 78 -6.76 6.64 -5.57
C PRO A 78 -7.98 7.37 -4.96
N THR A 79 -7.98 7.55 -3.63
CA THR A 79 -9.04 8.30 -2.94
C THR A 79 -9.03 9.79 -3.32
N LEU A 80 -7.87 10.36 -3.61
CA LEU A 80 -7.70 11.78 -3.91
C LEU A 80 -7.19 12.01 -5.34
N PRO A 81 -7.90 12.81 -6.16
CA PRO A 81 -7.35 13.36 -7.39
C PRO A 81 -6.31 14.44 -7.06
N ILE A 82 -5.05 14.18 -7.44
CA ILE A 82 -3.88 15.02 -7.07
C ILE A 82 -4.04 16.46 -7.59
N ASP A 83 -4.74 16.63 -8.70
CA ASP A 83 -4.89 17.89 -9.43
C ASP A 83 -5.78 18.92 -8.72
N SER A 84 -6.49 18.50 -7.66
CA SER A 84 -7.45 19.33 -6.92
C SER A 84 -7.12 19.49 -5.44
N ILE A 85 -5.92 19.05 -5.02
CA ILE A 85 -5.51 19.10 -3.62
C ILE A 85 -5.34 20.57 -3.17
N ARG A 86 -6.10 20.97 -2.14
CA ARG A 86 -6.01 22.30 -1.52
C ARG A 86 -5.26 22.31 -0.18
N THR A 87 -5.33 21.22 0.56
CA THR A 87 -4.79 21.13 1.92
C THR A 87 -4.19 19.75 2.16
N LEU A 88 -3.01 19.73 2.78
CA LEU A 88 -2.28 18.52 3.12
C LEU A 88 -1.94 18.51 4.60
N LEU A 89 -2.03 17.34 5.21
CA LEU A 89 -1.51 17.06 6.55
C LEU A 89 -0.16 16.34 6.39
N VAL A 90 0.90 16.91 6.95
CA VAL A 90 2.23 16.29 6.97
C VAL A 90 2.49 15.75 8.38
N ILE A 91 2.75 14.45 8.48
CA ILE A 91 3.07 13.77 9.73
C ILE A 91 4.59 13.64 9.84
N THR A 92 5.21 14.41 10.74
CA THR A 92 6.69 14.48 10.88
C THR A 92 7.22 13.77 12.12
N ASN A 93 6.38 13.51 13.12
CA ASN A 93 6.74 12.88 14.38
C ASN A 93 6.46 11.37 14.41
N PHE A 94 6.00 10.78 13.29
CA PHE A 94 5.87 9.34 13.19
C PHE A 94 7.27 8.72 13.12
N ARG A 95 7.62 7.97 14.16
CA ARG A 95 8.86 7.21 14.13
C ARG A 95 8.57 5.95 13.34
N GLY A 96 9.18 5.81 12.17
CA GLY A 96 9.06 4.66 11.28
C GLY A 96 10.14 4.67 10.21
N GLY A 97 10.16 3.66 9.34
CA GLY A 97 11.08 3.57 8.22
C GLY A 97 12.27 2.65 8.47
N LEU A 98 13.10 2.52 7.43
CA LEU A 98 14.33 1.74 7.48
C LEU A 98 15.38 2.46 8.33
N PRO A 99 16.21 1.73 9.10
CA PRO A 99 17.36 2.32 9.76
C PRO A 99 18.25 2.99 8.72
N ILE A 100 18.67 4.23 8.99
CA ILE A 100 19.62 4.93 8.13
C ILE A 100 20.91 4.09 8.17
N PRO A 101 21.42 3.60 7.02
CA PRO A 101 22.69 2.90 7.02
C PRO A 101 23.74 3.82 7.64
N SER A 102 24.49 3.34 8.62
CA SER A 102 25.66 4.07 9.11
C SER A 102 26.53 4.39 7.90
N ALA A 103 26.86 5.66 7.68
CA ALA A 103 27.85 6.01 6.68
C ALA A 103 29.09 5.16 6.96
N ALA A 104 29.47 4.31 5.99
CA ALA A 104 30.73 3.60 6.08
C ALA A 104 31.85 4.66 6.17
N PRO A 105 32.81 4.50 7.09
CA PRO A 105 33.93 5.44 7.23
C PRO A 105 34.81 5.49 5.98
#